data_AF-A0A4U0RXZ0-F1
#
_entry.id   AF-A0A4U0RXZ0-F1
#
_cell.length_a   1.000
_cell.length_b   1.000
_cell.length_c   1.000
_cell.angle_alpha   90.00
_cell.angle_beta   90.00
_cell.angle_gamma   90.00
#
_symmetry.space_group_name_H-M   'P 1'
#
loop_
_entity.id
_entity.type
_entity.pdbx_description
1 polymer ?
#
loop_
_entity_poly.entity_id
_entity_poly.type
_entity_poly.pdbx_seq_one_letter_code
_entity_poly.pdbx_strand_id
1 'polypeptide(L)'
;MMRGPIVGAELFTTVMAAAAWVCQCTGQCGSAHRRTGGTCQAPDTSRARLVAAPARPLPEREAFTATADQLRAWCPACWRHTASSAAAARAQATTDTQESLF
;
A
#
# COMPACT_ATOMS: atom_id res chain seq x y z
N MET A 1 -21.50 25.41 9.69
CA MET A 1 -20.04 25.16 9.87
C MET A 1 -19.52 24.45 8.63
N MET A 2 -18.79 25.15 7.76
CA MET A 2 -18.07 24.52 6.66
C MET A 2 -16.82 23.87 7.24
N ARG A 3 -16.74 22.54 7.22
CA ARG A 3 -15.49 21.83 7.46
C ARG A 3 -14.56 22.15 6.28
N GLY A 4 -13.37 22.66 6.56
CA GLY A 4 -12.36 22.89 5.53
C GLY A 4 -12.03 21.60 4.76
N PRO A 5 -11.43 21.70 3.57
CA PRO A 5 -11.09 20.52 2.79
C PRO A 5 -10.16 19.60 3.58
N ILE A 6 -10.47 18.30 3.58
CA ILE A 6 -9.58 17.29 4.13
C ILE A 6 -8.39 17.16 3.16
N VAL A 7 -7.20 17.54 3.62
CA VAL A 7 -5.96 17.41 2.83
C VAL A 7 -5.79 15.96 2.38
N GLY A 8 -5.52 15.76 1.09
CA GLY A 8 -5.37 14.44 0.49
C GLY A 8 -6.67 13.72 0.10
N ALA A 9 -7.86 14.29 0.40
CA ALA A 9 -9.13 13.65 0.00
C ALA A 9 -9.32 13.56 -1.51
N GLU A 10 -8.89 14.59 -2.26
CA GLU A 10 -8.93 14.57 -3.72
C GLU A 10 -7.95 13.53 -4.28
N LEU A 11 -6.71 13.50 -3.79
CA LEU A 11 -5.72 12.49 -4.17
C LEU A 11 -6.24 11.07 -3.89
N PHE A 12 -6.81 10.84 -2.71
CA PHE A 12 -7.43 9.57 -2.35
C PHE A 12 -8.56 9.20 -3.32
N THR A 13 -9.49 10.14 -3.57
CA THR A 13 -10.64 9.90 -4.46
C THR A 13 -10.19 9.59 -5.88
N THR A 14 -9.17 10.29 -6.39
CA THR A 14 -8.59 10.04 -7.71
C THR A 14 -8.01 8.62 -7.80
N VAL A 15 -7.23 8.19 -6.81
CA VAL A 15 -6.67 6.83 -6.77
C VAL A 15 -7.77 5.77 -6.68
N MET A 16 -8.76 5.97 -5.81
CA MET A 16 -9.87 5.03 -5.65
C MET A 16 -10.74 4.93 -6.91
N ALA A 17 -11.03 6.05 -7.56
CA ALA A 17 -11.81 6.08 -8.79
C ALA A 17 -11.07 5.37 -9.94
N ALA A 18 -9.77 5.64 -10.12
CA ALA A 18 -8.94 4.94 -11.10
C ALA A 18 -8.86 3.43 -10.83
N ALA A 19 -8.96 3.04 -9.56
CA ALA A 19 -8.99 1.65 -9.13
C ALA A 19 -10.39 1.01 -9.14
N ALA A 20 -11.43 1.72 -9.61
CA ALA A 20 -12.82 1.28 -9.53
C ALA A 20 -13.21 0.78 -8.12
N TRP A 21 -12.64 1.39 -7.07
CA TRP A 21 -12.86 1.03 -5.67
C TRP A 21 -12.57 -0.45 -5.34
N VAL A 22 -11.61 -1.07 -6.03
CA VAL A 22 -11.10 -2.41 -5.72
C VAL A 22 -9.60 -2.37 -5.44
N CYS A 23 -9.13 -3.30 -4.62
CA CYS A 23 -7.70 -3.50 -4.39
C CYS A 23 -6.97 -3.74 -5.73
N GLN A 24 -5.81 -3.11 -5.91
CA GLN A 24 -4.94 -3.24 -7.09
C GLN A 24 -3.63 -3.97 -6.76
N CYS A 25 -3.62 -4.78 -5.70
CA CYS A 25 -2.49 -5.65 -5.39
C CYS A 25 -2.30 -6.67 -6.52
N THR A 26 -1.08 -6.70 -7.07
CA THR A 26 -0.65 -7.62 -8.13
C THR A 26 0.26 -8.72 -7.57
N GLY A 27 0.06 -9.09 -6.30
CA GLY A 27 0.82 -10.15 -5.61
C GLY A 27 1.92 -9.67 -4.66
N GLN A 28 2.15 -8.36 -4.53
CA GLN A 28 3.18 -7.82 -3.62
C GLN A 28 2.96 -8.23 -2.15
N CYS A 29 1.72 -8.51 -1.76
CA CYS A 29 1.38 -8.96 -0.42
C CYS A 29 1.82 -10.39 -0.10
N GLY A 30 2.33 -11.15 -1.08
CA GLY A 30 2.77 -12.54 -0.90
C GLY A 30 1.65 -13.56 -0.64
N SER A 31 0.38 -13.11 -0.55
CA SER A 31 -0.75 -14.01 -0.36
C SER A 31 -1.16 -14.66 -1.69
N ALA A 32 -1.43 -15.96 -1.65
CA ALA A 32 -1.67 -16.75 -2.87
C ALA A 32 -2.94 -16.36 -3.65
N HIS A 33 -3.89 -15.66 -3.03
CA HIS A 33 -5.16 -15.23 -3.67
C HIS A 33 -5.76 -16.28 -4.62
N ARG A 34 -5.90 -17.52 -4.12
CA ARG A 34 -6.19 -18.71 -4.95
C ARG A 34 -7.45 -18.58 -5.82
N ARG A 35 -8.45 -17.82 -5.36
CA ARG A 35 -9.72 -17.62 -6.08
C ARG A 35 -9.61 -16.65 -7.26
N THR A 36 -8.58 -15.81 -7.28
CA THR A 36 -8.42 -14.67 -8.19
C THR A 36 -7.06 -14.72 -8.90
N GLY A 37 -6.45 -15.91 -8.98
CA GLY A 37 -5.22 -16.13 -9.74
C GLY A 37 -4.02 -15.32 -9.25
N GLY A 38 -3.91 -15.05 -7.95
CA GLY A 38 -2.77 -14.30 -7.39
C GLY A 38 -2.95 -12.79 -7.33
N THR A 39 -4.08 -12.24 -7.79
CA THR A 39 -4.40 -10.80 -7.67
C THR A 39 -5.46 -10.57 -6.60
N CYS A 40 -5.41 -9.45 -5.87
CA CYS A 40 -6.49 -9.13 -4.93
C CYS A 40 -7.57 -8.32 -5.67
N GLN A 41 -8.84 -8.70 -5.52
CA GLN A 41 -9.99 -7.95 -6.07
C GLN A 41 -10.98 -7.55 -4.96
N ALA A 42 -10.48 -7.38 -3.73
CA ALA A 42 -11.32 -7.00 -2.60
C ALA A 42 -11.89 -5.58 -2.79
N PRO A 43 -13.22 -5.38 -2.72
CA PRO A 43 -13.83 -4.06 -2.86
C PRO A 43 -13.71 -3.23 -1.59
N ASP A 44 -13.84 -1.91 -1.72
CA ASP A 44 -14.05 -1.01 -0.58
C ASP A 44 -15.36 -1.33 0.13
N THR A 45 -15.31 -1.53 1.44
CA THR A 45 -16.49 -1.77 2.28
C THR A 45 -16.38 -1.06 3.61
N SER A 46 -17.49 -0.92 4.34
CA SER A 46 -17.49 -0.34 5.69
C SER A 46 -16.62 -1.10 6.69
N ARG A 47 -16.36 -2.40 6.45
CA ARG A 47 -15.52 -3.24 7.32
C ARG A 47 -14.05 -3.29 6.87
N ALA A 48 -13.77 -2.94 5.62
CA ALA A 48 -12.44 -2.97 5.04
C ALA A 48 -12.32 -1.82 4.03
N ARG A 49 -12.02 -0.62 4.55
CA ARG A 49 -11.76 0.55 3.72
C ARG A 49 -10.43 0.41 3.02
N LEU A 50 -10.40 0.74 1.73
CA LEU A 50 -9.17 0.79 0.96
C LEU A 50 -8.30 1.96 1.39
N VAL A 51 -7.01 1.83 1.20
CA VAL A 51 -6.02 2.87 1.44
C VAL A 51 -5.28 3.19 0.15
N ALA A 52 -5.01 4.46 -0.10
CA ALA A 52 -4.14 4.89 -1.18
C ALA A 52 -2.69 4.85 -0.67
N ALA A 53 -1.87 3.96 -1.22
CA ALA A 53 -0.48 3.80 -0.79
C ALA A 53 0.43 3.42 -1.97
N PRO A 54 1.74 3.72 -1.90
CA PRO A 54 2.66 3.38 -2.97
C PRO A 54 2.78 1.86 -3.18
N ALA A 55 3.31 1.45 -4.33
CA ALA A 55 3.50 0.03 -4.67
C ALA A 55 4.40 -0.74 -3.68
N ARG A 56 5.27 -0.01 -2.98
CA ARG A 56 6.17 -0.51 -1.93
C ARG A 56 6.24 0.52 -0.80
N PRO A 57 6.51 0.12 0.46
CA PRO A 57 6.69 1.07 1.55
C PRO A 57 7.87 2.00 1.29
N LEU A 58 7.61 3.30 1.21
CA LEU A 58 8.61 4.35 1.02
C LEU A 58 8.95 5.02 2.36
N PRO A 59 10.10 5.72 2.45
CA PRO A 59 10.35 6.68 3.53
C PRO A 59 9.23 7.73 3.60
N GLU A 60 8.95 8.23 4.81
CA GLU A 60 7.81 9.13 5.06
C GLU A 60 7.82 10.38 4.15
N ARG A 61 8.99 11.00 3.96
CA ARG A 61 9.11 12.19 3.11
C ARG A 61 8.79 11.90 1.64
N GLU A 62 9.19 10.74 1.13
CA GLU A 62 8.89 10.32 -0.25
C GLU A 62 7.42 9.95 -0.40
N ALA A 63 6.83 9.30 0.61
CA ALA A 63 5.41 8.98 0.63
C ALA A 63 4.54 10.25 0.64
N PHE A 64 4.98 11.30 1.32
CA PHE A 64 4.28 12.58 1.38
C PHE A 64 4.22 13.31 0.03
N THR A 65 5.24 13.15 -0.82
CA THR A 65 5.30 13.78 -2.15
C THR A 65 4.76 12.87 -3.26
N ALA A 66 4.18 11.72 -2.92
CA ALA A 66 3.71 10.76 -3.91
C ALA A 66 2.51 11.31 -4.72
N THR A 67 2.60 11.23 -6.04
CA THR A 67 1.54 11.61 -6.96
C THR A 67 0.56 10.45 -7.19
N ALA A 68 -0.62 10.74 -7.76
CA ALA A 68 -1.68 9.75 -7.92
C ALA A 68 -1.25 8.49 -8.72
N ASP A 69 -0.40 8.66 -9.73
CA ASP A 69 0.16 7.59 -10.57
C ASP A 69 1.17 6.70 -9.83
N GLN A 70 1.72 7.18 -8.72
CA GLN A 70 2.64 6.43 -7.85
C GLN A 70 1.90 5.65 -6.76
N LEU A 71 0.61 5.92 -6.57
CA LEU A 71 -0.26 5.31 -5.58
C LEU A 71 -1.13 4.21 -6.20
N ARG A 72 -1.55 3.28 -5.35
CA ARG A 72 -2.49 2.20 -5.69
C ARG A 72 -3.54 2.11 -4.60
N ALA A 73 -4.71 1.57 -4.95
CA ALA A 73 -5.69 1.19 -3.96
C ALA A 73 -5.32 -0.15 -3.33
N TRP A 74 -5.26 -0.21 -2.00
CA TRP A 74 -4.93 -1.42 -1.24
C TRP A 74 -6.01 -1.77 -0.24
N CYS A 75 -6.34 -3.06 -0.11
CA CYS A 75 -7.07 -3.51 1.06
C CYS A 75 -6.14 -3.56 2.29
N PRO A 76 -6.66 -3.39 3.52
CA PRO A 76 -5.83 -3.32 4.73
C PRO A 76 -4.92 -4.54 4.94
N ALA A 77 -5.41 -5.73 4.58
CA ALA A 77 -4.62 -6.96 4.68
C ALA A 77 -3.42 -6.93 3.73
N CYS A 78 -3.63 -6.62 2.45
CA CYS A 78 -2.54 -6.61 1.46
C CYS A 78 -1.48 -5.55 1.80
N TRP A 79 -1.91 -4.36 2.25
CA TRP A 79 -0.97 -3.32 2.65
C TRP A 79 -0.14 -3.73 3.87
N ARG A 80 -0.77 -4.30 4.90
CA ARG A 80 -0.07 -4.81 6.09
C ARG A 80 0.97 -5.87 5.75
N HIS A 81 0.61 -6.84 4.91
CA HIS A 81 1.56 -7.87 4.49
C HIS A 81 2.75 -7.25 3.75
N THR A 82 2.50 -6.37 2.78
CA THR A 82 3.54 -5.68 2.02
C THR A 82 4.46 -4.85 2.94
N ALA A 83 3.89 -4.13 3.91
CA ALA A 83 4.65 -3.38 4.91
C ALA A 83 5.52 -4.28 5.79
N SER A 84 4.97 -5.40 6.27
CA SER A 84 5.72 -6.36 7.10
C SER A 84 6.88 -7.02 6.33
N SER A 85 6.66 -7.40 5.08
CA SER A 85 7.71 -7.98 4.23
C SER A 85 8.84 -6.99 3.98
N ALA A 86 8.53 -5.72 3.71
CA ALA A 86 9.54 -4.69 3.54
C ALA A 86 10.33 -4.42 4.83
N ALA A 87 9.67 -4.43 5.99
CA ALA A 87 10.33 -4.27 7.28
C ALA A 87 11.29 -5.43 7.58
N ALA A 88 10.87 -6.67 7.32
CA ALA A 88 11.70 -7.85 7.47
C ALA A 88 12.94 -7.82 6.56
N ALA A 89 12.76 -7.43 5.29
CA ALA A 89 13.88 -7.29 4.34
C ALA A 89 14.89 -6.23 4.79
N ARG A 90 14.42 -5.10 5.35
CA ARG A 90 15.32 -4.07 5.92
C ARG A 90 16.10 -4.58 7.12
N ALA A 91 15.44 -5.32 8.02
CA ALA A 91 16.11 -5.91 9.18
C ALA A 91 17.20 -6.92 8.77
N GLN A 92 16.94 -7.74 7.75
CA GLN A 92 17.94 -8.67 7.21
C GLN A 92 19.14 -7.95 6.59
N ALA A 93 18.89 -6.89 5.80
CA ALA A 93 19.97 -6.09 5.21
C ALA A 93 20.85 -5.42 6.26
N THR A 94 20.27 -4.97 7.39
CA THR A 94 21.07 -4.42 8.50
C THR A 94 21.93 -5.49 9.18
N THR A 95 21.41 -6.71 9.37
CA THR A 95 22.18 -7.81 9.96
C THR A 95 23.33 -8.24 9.05
N ASP A 96 23.08 -8.42 7.75
CA ASP A 96 24.11 -8.77 6.76
C ASP A 96 25.23 -7.72 6.68
N THR A 97 24.85 -6.43 6.70
CA THR A 97 25.83 -5.34 6.77
C THR A 97 26.66 -5.40 8.05
N GLN A 98 26.04 -5.70 9.20
CA GLN A 98 26.76 -5.84 10.47
C GLN A 98 27.72 -7.03 10.46
N GLU A 99 27.31 -8.19 9.94
CA GLU A 99 28.18 -9.38 9.84
C GLU A 99 29.36 -9.15 8.89
N SER A 100 29.17 -8.38 7.82
CA SER A 100 30.25 -8.03 6.87
C SER A 100 31.31 -7.05 7.40
N LEU A 101 31.06 -6.43 8.56
CA LEU A 101 31.95 -5.45 9.21
C LEU A 101 32.85 -6.07 10.29
N PHE A 102 32.73 -7.38 10.55
CA PHE A 102 33.58 -8.15 11.47
C PHE A 102 34.44 -9.17 10.72
#